data_AF-A0A7V9SM55-F1
#
_entry.id   AF-A0A7V9SM55-F1
#
_cell.length_a   1.000
_cell.length_b   1.000
_cell.length_c   1.000
_cell.angle_alpha   90.00
_cell.angle_beta   90.00
_cell.angle_gamma   90.00
#
_symmetry.space_group_name_H-M   'P 1'
#
loop_
_entity.id
_entity.type
_entity.pdbx_description
1 polymer ?
#
loop_
_entity_poly.entity_id
_entity_poly.type
_entity_poly.pdbx_seq_one_letter_code
_entity_poly.pdbx_strand_id
1 'polypeptide(L)' 'ELLSAGYNSNPAKLAGYIRRGGANWKTLIPRETKIYLQIYASMDKYVPVLPRTK' A
#
# COMPACT_ATOMS: atom_id res chain seq x y z
N GLU A 1 0.92 1.27 5.13
CA GLU A 1 1.47 0.96 3.79
C GLU A 1 1.69 -0.54 3.54
N LEU A 2 2.41 -1.27 4.40
CA LEU A 2 2.65 -2.73 4.22
C LEU A 2 1.36 -3.56 4.15
N LEU A 3 0.41 -3.33 5.07
CA LEU A 3 -0.90 -3.98 5.06
C LEU A 3 -1.65 -3.74 3.74
N SER A 4 -1.75 -2.48 3.32
CA SER A 4 -2.41 -2.06 2.09
C SER A 4 -1.74 -2.67 0.85
N ALA A 5 -0.40 -2.71 0.82
CA ALA A 5 0.37 -3.34 -0.27
C ALA A 5 0.13 -4.85 -0.33
N GLY A 6 0.10 -5.52 0.83
CA GLY A 6 -0.21 -6.95 0.92
C GLY A 6 -1.61 -7.26 0.42
N TYR A 7 -2.60 -6.49 0.86
CA TYR A 7 -4.01 -6.65 0.47
C TYR A 7 -4.21 -6.53 -1.04
N ASN A 8 -3.61 -5.52 -1.68
CA ASN A 8 -3.78 -5.29 -3.12
C ASN A 8 -2.95 -6.24 -4.01
N SER A 9 -1.71 -6.61 -3.62
CA SER A 9 -0.82 -7.38 -4.50
C SER A 9 -0.86 -8.90 -4.30
N ASN A 10 -0.91 -9.36 -3.05
CA ASN A 10 -0.82 -10.73 -2.50
C ASN A 10 0.18 -10.73 -1.31
N PRO A 11 -0.29 -10.96 -0.06
CA PRO A 11 0.57 -10.94 1.12
C PRO A 11 1.72 -11.96 1.07
N ALA A 12 1.53 -13.12 0.43
CA ALA A 12 2.55 -14.15 0.31
C ALA A 12 3.75 -13.71 -0.55
N LYS A 13 3.54 -12.77 -1.49
CA LYS A 13 4.61 -12.21 -2.34
C LYS A 13 5.34 -11.04 -1.67
N LEU A 14 4.68 -10.36 -0.72
CA LEU A 14 5.19 -9.14 -0.08
C LEU A 14 6.55 -9.36 0.61
N ALA A 15 6.68 -10.44 1.37
CA ALA A 15 7.94 -10.80 2.02
C ALA A 15 9.11 -10.98 1.02
N GLY A 16 8.83 -11.51 -0.17
CA GLY A 16 9.82 -11.66 -1.25
C GLY A 16 10.28 -10.33 -1.82
N TYR A 17 9.40 -9.33 -1.96
CA TYR A 17 9.78 -7.97 -2.36
C TYR A 17 10.63 -7.28 -1.30
N ILE A 18 10.25 -7.40 -0.02
CA ILE A 18 11.00 -6.83 1.11
C ILE A 18 12.40 -7.43 1.19
N ARG A 19 12.52 -8.75 1.13
CA ARG A 19 13.82 -9.44 1.21
C ARG A 19 14.75 -9.06 0.07
N ARG A 20 14.23 -8.91 -1.16
CA ARG A 20 15.04 -8.57 -2.34
C ARG A 20 15.38 -7.09 -2.44
N GLY A 21 14.44 -6.21 -2.10
CA GLY A 21 14.57 -4.78 -2.31
C GLY A 21 15.01 -3.99 -1.07
N GLY A 22 14.99 -4.59 0.12
CA GLY A 22 15.28 -3.88 1.38
C GLY A 22 14.43 -2.62 1.49
N ALA A 23 15.07 -1.47 1.73
CA ALA A 23 14.41 -0.16 1.74
C ALA A 23 13.69 0.19 0.42
N ASN A 24 14.16 -0.33 -0.71
CA ASN A 24 13.65 -0.07 -2.06
C ASN A 24 12.64 -1.12 -2.54
N TRP A 25 12.10 -1.96 -1.65
CA TRP A 25 11.14 -3.03 -2.00
C TRP A 25 9.93 -2.54 -2.81
N LYS A 26 9.53 -1.27 -2.65
CA LYS A 26 8.43 -0.64 -3.40
C LYS A 26 8.69 -0.50 -4.89
N THR A 27 9.95 -0.59 -5.31
CA THR A 27 10.28 -0.63 -6.75
C THR A 27 9.89 -1.97 -7.38
N LEU A 28 9.80 -3.04 -6.58
CA LEU A 28 9.58 -4.42 -7.02
C LEU A 28 8.12 -4.88 -7.00
N ILE A 29 7.22 -4.16 -6.32
CA ILE A 29 5.79 -4.48 -6.34
C ILE A 29 5.15 -4.16 -7.70
N PRO A 30 4.01 -4.79 -8.05
CA PRO A 30 3.29 -4.51 -9.30
C PRO A 30 2.92 -3.03 -9.45
N ARG A 31 2.86 -2.53 -10.69
CA ARG A 31 2.50 -1.14 -11.00
C ARG A 31 1.13 -0.76 -10.41
N GLU A 32 0.16 -1.65 -10.52
CA GLU A 32 -1.19 -1.46 -9.97
C GLU A 32 -1.16 -1.21 -8.46
N THR A 33 -0.34 -1.97 -7.73
CA THR A 33 -0.15 -1.78 -6.29
C THR A 33 0.52 -0.47 -5.95
N LYS A 34 1.48 0.00 -6.75
CA LYS A 34 2.07 1.34 -6.55
C LYS A 34 1.02 2.44 -6.69
N ILE A 35 0.17 2.35 -7.73
CA ILE A 35 -0.91 3.31 -7.97
C ILE A 35 -1.92 3.26 -6.82
N TYR A 36 -2.33 2.06 -6.40
CA TYR A 36 -3.22 1.87 -5.25
C TYR A 36 -2.65 2.54 -3.97
N LEU A 37 -1.36 2.36 -3.67
CA LEU A 37 -0.73 2.99 -2.51
C LEU A 37 -0.69 4.52 -2.62
N GLN A 38 -0.47 5.07 -3.82
CA GLN A 38 -0.51 6.51 -4.07
C GLN A 38 -1.91 7.08 -3.84
N ILE A 39 -2.95 6.40 -4.33
CA ILE A 39 -4.35 6.79 -4.11
C ILE A 39 -4.73 6.66 -2.63
N TYR A 40 -4.35 5.56 -2.00
CA TYR A 40 -4.65 5.36 -0.58
C TYR A 40 -4.01 6.45 0.29
N ALA A 41 -2.74 6.81 0.01
CA ALA A 41 -2.07 7.91 0.69
C ALA A 41 -2.71 9.28 0.41
N SER A 42 -3.23 9.51 -0.80
CA SER A 42 -3.95 10.76 -1.10
C SER A 42 -5.30 10.82 -0.37
N MET A 43 -6.02 9.71 -0.28
CA MET A 43 -7.28 9.65 0.48
C MET A 43 -7.05 9.92 1.96
N ASP A 44 -6.06 9.27 2.57
CA ASP A 44 -5.70 9.46 3.99
C ASP A 44 -5.35 10.93 4.29
N LYS A 45 -4.65 11.59 3.36
CA LYS A 45 -4.24 12.99 3.51
C LYS A 45 -5.36 14.00 3.28
N TYR A 46 -6.24 13.76 2.31
CA TYR A 46 -7.17 14.79 1.82
C TYR A 46 -8.63 14.54 2.19
N VAL A 47 -8.99 13.35 2.67
CA VAL A 47 -10.38 13.01 3.01
C VAL A 47 -10.51 12.92 4.53
N PRO A 48 -11.18 13.88 5.19
CA PRO A 48 -11.44 13.81 6.62
C PRO A 48 -12.35 12.62 6.93
N VAL A 49 -11.83 11.64 7.68
CA VAL A 49 -12.66 10.54 8.19
C VAL A 49 -13.31 11.00 9.49
N LEU A 50 -14.49 11.62 9.35
CA LEU A 50 -15.30 12.01 10.50
C LEU A 50 -16.11 10.81 11.01
N PRO A 51 -16.21 10.61 12.34
CA PRO A 51 -17.12 9.63 12.90
C PRO A 51 -18.55 9.89 12.41
N ARG A 52 -19.24 8.84 12.00
CA ARG A 52 -20.63 8.97 11.56
C ARG A 52 -21.52 9.23 12.78
N THR A 53 -22.13 10.41 12.86
CA THR A 53 -23.13 10.72 13.88
C THR A 53 -24.35 9.84 13.68
N LYS A 54 -24.88 9.25 14.77
CA LYS A 54 -26.08 8.41 14.75
C LYS A 54 -27.34 9.24 14.56
#